data_AF-A0A4Q5RGR2-F1
#
_entry.id   AF-A0A4Q5RGR2-F1
#
_cell.length_a   1.000
_cell.length_b   1.000
_cell.length_c   1.000
_cell.angle_alpha   90.00
_cell.angle_beta   90.00
_cell.angle_gamma   90.00
#
_symmetry.space_group_name_H-M   'P 1'
#
loop_
_entity.id
_entity.type
_entity.pdbx_description
1 polymer ?
#
loop_
_entity_poly.entity_id
_entity_poly.type
_entity_poly.pdbx_seq_one_letter_code
_entity_poly.pdbx_strand_id
1 'polypeptide(L)'
;MDMMELLRNTNWWAIVFYIFCAITLIQLFYYWFFFRHLAFYKEGNKEKSQQHPVSIIICARDEANNLVKNFPGVLVQTYPSTHEVIVINHNSQDETRYLLEEFKKTFKGLHLVNLEQEAKGIPGKKYPLSIGIK
;
A
#
# COMPACT_ATOMS: atom_id res chain seq x y z
N MET A 1 -66.27 -24.17 -28.43
CA MET A 1 -65.87 -23.80 -27.06
C MET A 1 -65.40 -22.37 -27.15
N ASP A 2 -66.18 -21.47 -26.57
CA ASP A 2 -66.09 -20.03 -26.84
C ASP A 2 -64.81 -19.46 -26.22
N MET A 3 -64.10 -18.57 -26.93
CA MET A 3 -62.83 -17.98 -26.46
C MET A 3 -63.02 -17.24 -25.11
N MET A 4 -64.22 -16.69 -24.90
CA MET A 4 -64.66 -16.05 -23.66
C MET A 4 -64.75 -17.01 -22.47
N GLU A 5 -65.02 -18.30 -22.70
CA GLU A 5 -65.15 -19.31 -21.66
C GLU A 5 -63.77 -19.79 -21.17
N LEU A 6 -62.81 -19.88 -22.10
CA LEU A 6 -61.39 -20.12 -21.81
C LEU A 6 -60.78 -18.99 -20.98
N LEU A 7 -61.04 -17.73 -21.33
CA LEU A 7 -60.50 -16.57 -20.59
C LEU A 7 -61.07 -16.46 -19.17
N ARG A 8 -62.34 -16.85 -18.96
CA ARG A 8 -63.02 -16.83 -17.65
C ARG A 8 -62.57 -17.93 -16.70
N ASN A 9 -62.18 -19.10 -17.22
CA ASN A 9 -61.73 -20.25 -16.43
C ASN A 9 -60.20 -20.31 -16.25
N THR A 10 -59.47 -19.34 -16.81
CA THR A 10 -58.01 -19.31 -16.75
C THR A 10 -57.53 -18.61 -15.46
N ASN A 11 -56.62 -19.27 -14.75
CA ASN A 11 -55.98 -18.72 -13.56
C ASN A 11 -54.89 -17.71 -13.95
N TRP A 12 -55.30 -16.48 -14.26
CA TRP A 12 -54.41 -15.37 -14.65
C TRP A 12 -53.27 -15.12 -13.66
N TRP A 13 -53.53 -15.26 -12.36
CA TRP A 13 -52.52 -15.17 -11.31
C TRP A 13 -51.39 -16.18 -11.46
N ALA A 14 -51.71 -17.42 -11.84
CA ALA A 14 -50.70 -18.45 -12.07
C ALA A 14 -49.84 -18.10 -13.29
N ILE A 15 -50.44 -17.57 -14.35
CA ILE A 15 -49.70 -17.14 -15.55
C ILE A 15 -48.72 -16.02 -15.22
N VAL A 16 -49.16 -14.99 -14.50
CA VAL A 16 -48.28 -13.89 -14.06
C VAL A 16 -47.16 -14.41 -13.17
N PHE A 17 -47.46 -15.34 -12.26
CA PHE A 17 -46.45 -15.97 -11.40
C PHE A 17 -45.42 -16.75 -12.21
N TYR A 18 -45.83 -17.55 -13.19
CA TYR A 18 -44.89 -18.29 -14.05
C TYR A 18 -44.02 -17.36 -14.89
N ILE A 19 -44.57 -16.26 -15.43
CA ILE A 19 -43.80 -15.25 -16.16
C ILE A 19 -42.78 -14.58 -15.23
N PHE A 20 -43.17 -14.22 -14.01
CA PHE A 20 -42.27 -13.66 -13.02
C PHE A 20 -41.13 -14.63 -12.65
N CYS A 21 -41.44 -15.90 -12.43
CA CYS A 21 -40.43 -16.95 -12.19
C CYS A 21 -39.48 -17.11 -13.38
N ALA A 22 -39.99 -17.05 -14.62
CA ALA A 22 -39.15 -17.14 -15.81
C ALA A 22 -38.19 -15.94 -15.93
N ILE A 23 -38.68 -14.71 -15.72
CA ILE A 23 -37.85 -13.50 -15.79
C ILE A 23 -36.77 -13.51 -14.70
N THR A 24 -37.14 -13.87 -13.47
CA THR A 24 -36.19 -13.93 -12.34
C THR A 24 -35.13 -15.01 -12.55
N LEU A 25 -35.48 -16.17 -13.10
CA LEU A 25 -34.50 -17.20 -13.48
C LEU A 25 -33.51 -16.72 -14.55
N ILE A 26 -33.99 -16.00 -15.58
CA ILE A 26 -33.14 -15.45 -16.62
C ILE A 26 -32.16 -14.41 -16.03
N GLN A 27 -32.66 -13.54 -15.15
CA GLN A 27 -31.81 -12.56 -14.48
C GLN A 27 -30.75 -13.23 -13.59
N LEU A 28 -31.14 -14.22 -12.78
CA LEU A 28 -30.19 -14.98 -11.94
C LEU A 28 -29.12 -15.66 -12.80
N PHE A 29 -29.50 -16.23 -13.95
CA PHE A 29 -28.54 -16.85 -14.86
C PHE A 29 -27.56 -15.83 -15.44
N TYR A 30 -28.05 -14.66 -15.87
CA TYR A 30 -27.23 -13.57 -16.37
C TYR A 30 -26.24 -13.07 -15.31
N TYR A 31 -26.73 -12.79 -14.10
CA TYR A 31 -25.90 -12.34 -13.00
C TYR A 31 -24.86 -13.38 -12.60
N TRP A 32 -25.24 -14.66 -12.51
CA TRP A 32 -24.30 -15.72 -12.19
C TRP A 32 -23.22 -15.83 -13.26
N PHE A 33 -23.57 -15.86 -14.55
CA PHE A 33 -22.59 -16.00 -15.61
C PHE A 33 -21.60 -14.82 -15.68
N PHE A 34 -22.11 -13.58 -15.62
CA PHE A 34 -21.31 -12.37 -15.75
C PHE A 34 -20.45 -12.10 -14.49
N PHE A 35 -21.05 -12.21 -13.30
CA PHE A 35 -20.36 -11.89 -12.05
C PHE A 35 -19.54 -13.06 -11.49
N ARG A 36 -19.63 -14.27 -12.05
CA ARG A 36 -18.75 -15.39 -11.69
C ARG A 36 -17.27 -15.03 -11.85
N HIS A 37 -16.89 -14.31 -12.91
CA HIS A 37 -15.49 -13.97 -13.13
C HIS A 37 -14.95 -13.02 -12.05
N LEU A 38 -15.79 -12.13 -11.52
CA LEU A 38 -15.45 -11.23 -10.41
C LEU A 38 -15.44 -11.97 -9.07
N ALA A 39 -16.46 -12.79 -8.81
CA ALA A 39 -16.61 -13.52 -7.54
C ALA A 39 -15.51 -14.56 -7.31
N PHE A 40 -14.96 -15.14 -8.39
CA PHE A 40 -13.88 -16.12 -8.32
C PHE A 40 -12.55 -15.58 -8.86
N TYR A 41 -12.41 -14.25 -8.96
CA TYR A 41 -11.12 -13.65 -9.28
C TYR A 41 -10.14 -13.95 -8.15
N LYS A 42 -9.16 -14.81 -8.43
CA LYS A 42 -8.05 -15.09 -7.53
C LYS A 42 -6.83 -14.36 -8.08
N GLU A 43 -6.24 -13.49 -7.27
CA GLU A 43 -4.96 -12.88 -7.62
C GLU A 43 -3.95 -13.98 -7.92
N GLY A 44 -3.39 -13.97 -9.13
CA GLY A 44 -2.35 -14.90 -9.51
C GLY A 44 -1.18 -14.74 -8.55
N ASN A 45 -0.67 -15.86 -8.02
CA ASN A 45 0.58 -15.87 -7.26
C ASN A 45 1.66 -15.31 -8.19
N LYS A 46 2.07 -14.06 -7.99
CA LYS A 46 3.23 -13.48 -8.67
C LYS A 46 4.45 -14.23 -8.14
N GLU A 47 4.79 -15.35 -8.76
CA GLU A 47 5.84 -16.26 -8.28
C GLU A 47 7.22 -15.60 -8.18
N LYS A 48 7.42 -14.43 -8.79
CA LYS A 48 8.62 -13.61 -8.60
C LYS A 48 8.22 -12.14 -8.59
N SER A 49 7.83 -11.64 -7.42
CA SER A 49 8.08 -10.21 -7.16
C SER A 49 9.60 -10.03 -7.23
N GLN A 50 10.10 -9.34 -8.25
CA GLN A 50 11.51 -8.98 -8.30
C GLN A 50 11.78 -8.06 -7.10
N GLN A 51 12.41 -8.60 -6.07
CA GLN A 51 12.76 -7.85 -4.88
C GLN A 51 14.07 -7.12 -5.14
N HIS A 52 13.94 -5.92 -5.67
CA HIS A 52 15.07 -5.04 -5.90
C HIS A 52 15.69 -4.61 -4.56
N PRO A 53 17.01 -4.43 -4.51
CA PRO A 53 17.67 -3.73 -3.42
C PRO A 53 17.05 -2.37 -3.18
N VAL A 54 16.92 -1.96 -1.92
CA VAL A 54 16.32 -0.67 -1.55
C VAL A 54 17.24 0.16 -0.66
N SER A 55 17.29 1.46 -0.93
CA SER A 55 18.02 2.44 -0.14
C SER A 55 17.04 3.31 0.63
N ILE A 56 17.16 3.30 1.96
CA ILE A 56 16.27 4.03 2.86
C ILE A 56 16.99 5.29 3.30
N ILE A 57 16.52 6.43 2.81
CA ILE A 57 17.14 7.74 3.05
C ILE A 57 16.30 8.51 4.06
N ILE A 58 16.88 8.88 5.20
CA ILE A 58 16.20 9.60 6.28
C ILE A 58 16.96 10.87 6.59
N CYS A 59 16.30 12.02 6.40
CA CYS A 59 16.85 13.31 6.82
C CYS A 59 16.32 13.69 8.20
N ALA A 60 17.22 13.90 9.16
CA ALA A 60 16.90 14.30 10.52
C ALA A 60 17.43 15.71 10.82
N ARG A 61 16.60 16.56 11.41
CA ARG A 61 17.00 17.86 11.97
C ARG A 61 16.25 18.09 13.27
N ASP A 62 16.96 18.14 14.37
CA ASP A 62 16.39 18.37 15.70
C ASP A 62 15.31 17.31 16.07
N GLU A 63 15.58 16.04 15.75
CA GLU A 63 14.63 14.92 15.84
C GLU A 63 15.08 13.82 16.81
N ALA A 64 15.96 14.12 17.78
CA ALA A 64 16.56 13.12 18.66
C ALA A 64 15.50 12.24 19.36
N ASN A 65 14.46 12.85 19.92
CA ASN A 65 13.38 12.15 20.62
C ASN A 65 12.59 11.19 19.71
N ASN A 66 12.37 11.55 18.45
CA ASN A 66 11.64 10.71 17.50
C ASN A 66 12.53 9.58 16.97
N LEU A 67 13.82 9.84 16.81
CA LEU A 67 14.79 8.82 16.45
C LEU A 67 14.89 7.73 17.53
N VAL A 68 14.97 8.09 18.80
CA VAL A 68 14.99 7.09 19.91
C VAL A 68 13.79 6.15 19.84
N LYS A 69 12.60 6.67 19.55
CA LYS A 69 11.35 5.89 19.54
C LYS A 69 11.19 5.03 18.29
N ASN A 70 11.50 5.56 17.12
CA ASN A 70 11.08 4.97 15.84
C ASN A 70 12.23 4.34 15.05
N PHE A 71 13.46 4.85 15.22
CA PHE A 71 14.60 4.47 14.40
C PHE A 71 15.04 3.00 14.58
N PRO A 72 15.01 2.40 15.78
CA PRO A 72 15.31 0.97 15.93
C PRO A 72 14.41 0.06 15.08
N GLY A 73 13.14 0.43 14.89
CA GLY A 73 12.22 -0.33 14.03
C GLY A 73 12.63 -0.33 12.56
N VAL A 74 13.24 0.77 12.09
CA VAL A 74 13.78 0.86 10.72
C VAL A 74 15.07 0.04 10.59
N LEU A 75 15.91 -0.01 11.62
CA LEU A 75 17.20 -0.71 11.57
C LEU A 75 17.08 -2.24 11.68
N VAL A 76 16.03 -2.74 12.32
CA VAL A 76 15.82 -4.19 12.56
C VAL A 76 14.79 -4.79 11.59
N GLN A 77 14.38 -4.04 10.56
CA GLN A 77 13.39 -4.52 9.61
C GLN A 77 13.89 -5.73 8.81
N THR A 78 13.02 -6.71 8.61
CA THR A 78 13.30 -7.87 7.75
C THR A 78 12.84 -7.57 6.34
N TYR A 79 13.77 -7.21 5.46
CA TYR A 79 13.52 -7.13 4.02
C TYR A 79 14.13 -8.35 3.32
N PRO A 80 13.40 -9.07 2.44
CA PRO A 80 13.88 -10.29 1.81
C PRO A 80 15.14 -10.14 0.93
N SER A 81 15.35 -8.95 0.37
CA SER A 81 16.53 -8.61 -0.44
C SER A 81 17.48 -7.70 0.34
N THR A 82 18.51 -7.17 -0.29
CA THR A 82 19.45 -6.26 0.36
C THR A 82 18.81 -4.89 0.60
N HIS A 83 19.16 -4.27 1.73
CA HIS A 83 18.74 -2.91 2.03
C HIS A 83 19.88 -2.15 2.72
N GLU A 84 19.90 -0.84 2.52
CA GLU A 84 20.79 0.08 3.21
C GLU A 84 20.00 1.21 3.86
N VAL A 85 20.50 1.72 4.99
CA VAL A 85 19.88 2.85 5.69
C VAL A 85 20.88 3.99 5.73
N ILE A 86 20.54 5.09 5.07
CA ILE A 86 21.33 6.31 4.98
C ILE A 86 20.62 7.39 5.79
N VAL A 87 21.26 7.90 6.83
CA VAL A 87 20.75 9.01 7.63
C VAL A 87 21.57 10.25 7.39
N ILE A 88 20.88 11.33 7.04
CA ILE A 88 21.46 12.66 6.83
C ILE A 88 21.08 13.54 8.00
N ASN A 89 22.07 13.91 8.81
CA ASN A 89 21.91 14.92 9.84
C ASN A 89 21.99 16.31 9.20
N HIS A 90 20.88 17.05 9.20
CA HIS A 90 20.75 18.36 8.57
C HIS A 90 21.02 19.49 9.57
N ASN A 91 22.28 19.58 10.01
CA ASN A 91 22.78 20.60 10.94
C ASN A 91 21.93 20.75 12.21
N SER A 92 21.60 19.61 12.85
CA SER A 92 20.86 19.61 14.11
C SER A 92 21.65 20.30 15.22
N GLN A 93 20.96 21.05 16.07
CA GLN A 93 21.50 21.72 17.25
C GLN A 93 21.26 20.90 18.53
N ASP A 94 20.37 19.91 18.47
CA ASP A 94 20.09 18.99 19.56
C ASP A 94 21.07 17.79 19.62
N GLU A 95 20.72 16.79 20.43
CA GLU A 95 21.53 15.58 20.61
C GLU A 95 21.45 14.59 19.42
N THR A 96 20.75 14.92 18.33
CA THR A 96 20.56 14.03 17.16
C THR A 96 21.89 13.49 16.63
N ARG A 97 22.94 14.32 16.58
CA ARG A 97 24.26 13.90 16.09
C ARG A 97 24.85 12.78 16.95
N TYR A 98 24.89 12.97 18.27
CA TYR A 98 25.46 12.00 19.20
C TYR A 98 24.66 10.70 19.21
N LEU A 99 23.34 10.81 19.17
CA LEU A 99 22.43 9.66 19.10
C LEU A 99 22.71 8.80 17.85
N LEU A 100 22.85 9.43 16.68
CA LEU A 100 23.13 8.73 15.44
C LEU A 100 24.53 8.10 15.41
N GLU A 101 25.51 8.72 16.05
CA GLU A 101 26.85 8.15 16.22
C GLU A 101 26.82 6.88 17.09
N GLU A 102 26.03 6.84 18.16
CA GLU A 102 25.82 5.64 18.96
C GLU A 102 25.09 4.53 18.19
N PHE A 103 24.05 4.89 17.42
CA PHE A 103 23.39 3.92 16.54
C PHE A 103 24.34 3.33 15.51
N LYS A 104 25.25 4.13 14.94
CA LYS A 104 26.24 3.66 13.98
C LYS A 104 27.22 2.64 14.58
N LYS A 105 27.59 2.79 15.86
CA LYS A 105 28.43 1.82 16.57
C LYS A 105 27.72 0.48 16.74
N THR A 106 26.41 0.52 16.98
CA THR A 106 25.59 -0.67 17.22
C THR A 106 25.18 -1.37 15.92
N PHE A 107 24.80 -0.61 14.89
CA PHE A 107 24.25 -1.12 13.63
C PHE A 107 25.20 -0.82 12.45
N LYS A 108 25.90 -1.86 11.98
CA LYS A 108 26.90 -1.73 10.90
C LYS A 108 26.32 -1.37 9.52
N GLY A 109 25.01 -1.58 9.31
CA GLY A 109 24.31 -1.23 8.06
C GLY A 109 23.84 0.23 7.98
N LEU A 110 24.15 1.03 8.99
CA LEU A 110 23.79 2.45 9.05
C LEU A 110 24.89 3.35 8.48
N HIS A 111 24.54 4.10 7.43
CA HIS A 111 25.38 5.12 6.83
C HIS A 111 24.97 6.50 7.35
N LEU A 112 25.83 7.13 8.14
CA LEU A 112 25.60 8.48 8.67
C LEU A 112 26.34 9.52 7.81
N VAL A 113 25.60 10.52 7.34
CA VAL A 113 26.11 11.70 6.63
C VAL A 113 25.77 12.95 7.44
N ASN A 114 26.79 13.68 7.88
CA ASN A 114 26.60 14.94 8.61
C ASN A 114 26.73 16.13 7.65
N LEU A 115 25.69 16.97 7.60
CA LEU A 115 25.73 18.25 6.89
C LEU A 115 26.02 19.37 7.87
N GLU A 116 27.16 20.03 7.69
CA GLU A 116 27.56 21.18 8.51
C GLU A 116 27.00 22.50 7.97
N GLN A 117 26.62 22.55 6.70
CA GLN A 117 26.18 23.77 6.01
C GLN A 117 24.85 23.56 5.29
N GLU A 118 23.99 24.56 5.35
CA GLU A 118 22.78 24.61 4.53
C GLU A 118 23.14 25.02 3.10
N ALA A 119 22.44 24.46 2.11
CA ALA A 119 22.62 24.87 0.73
C ALA A 119 22.12 26.30 0.52
N LYS A 120 23.03 27.16 0.06
CA LYS A 120 22.69 28.51 -0.39
C LYS A 120 21.67 28.43 -1.53
N GLY A 121 20.46 28.93 -1.29
CA GLY A 121 19.39 29.01 -2.29
C GLY A 121 18.46 27.79 -2.38
N ILE A 122 18.65 26.75 -1.56
CA ILE A 122 17.75 25.59 -1.51
C ILE A 122 17.23 25.41 -0.08
N PRO A 123 16.07 26.00 0.27
CA PRO A 123 15.53 25.88 1.62
C PRO A 123 14.94 24.48 1.88
N GLY A 124 15.04 24.06 3.14
CA GLY A 124 14.34 22.89 3.67
C GLY A 124 14.99 21.55 3.34
N LYS A 125 14.19 20.47 3.33
CA LYS A 125 14.67 19.08 3.25
C LYS A 125 15.22 18.67 1.87
N LYS A 126 15.04 19.50 0.84
CA LYS A 126 15.43 19.19 -0.54
C LYS A 126 16.94 18.96 -0.69
N TYR A 127 17.74 19.82 -0.07
CA TYR A 127 19.19 19.69 -0.14
C TYR A 127 19.70 18.43 0.59
N PRO A 128 19.33 18.19 1.86
CA PRO A 128 19.70 16.94 2.55
C PRO A 128 19.29 15.67 1.81
N LEU A 129 18.08 15.65 1.23
CA LEU A 129 17.62 14.51 0.44
C LEU A 129 18.46 14.31 -0.82
N SER A 130 18.81 15.40 -1.52
CA SER A 130 19.65 15.31 -2.71
C SER A 130 21.05 14.76 -2.41
N ILE A 131 21.60 15.06 -1.22
CA ILE A 131 22.87 14.48 -0.78
C ILE A 131 22.73 12.99 -0.47
N GLY A 132 21.63 12.57 0.12
CA GLY A 132 21.37 11.14 0.40
C GLY A 132 21.10 10.29 -0.84
N ILE A 133 20.58 10.89 -1.91
CA ILE A 133 20.28 10.20 -3.18
C ILE A 133 21.52 10.08 -4.09
N LYS A 134 22.52 10.94 -3.89
CA LYS A 134 23.72 11.01 -4.73
C LYS A 134 24.65 9.83 -4.51
#